data_AF-A0A957Z4D0-F1
#
_entry.id   AF-A0A957Z4D0-F1
#
_cell.length_a   1.000
_cell.length_b   1.000
_cell.length_c   1.000
_cell.angle_alpha   90.00
_cell.angle_beta   90.00
_cell.angle_gamma   90.00
#
_symmetry.space_group_name_H-M   'P 1'
#
loop_
_entity.id
_entity.type
_entity.pdbx_description
1 polymer ?
#
loop_
_entity_poly.entity_id
_entity_poly.type
_entity_poly.pdbx_seq_one_letter_code
_entity_poly.pdbx_strand_id
1 'polypeptide(L)'
;MSRNLSYSDRSRENEGGATDWLRSAWAWAVGGAILGLIVGLLIGWVFWPVKWTGGGTPADLAPSAKADYLASVADAYVAARSQSAADLARQRVAVFGDDLPLELDAARIYFANGQEENRAVRVNNLTELASVLNLELQPSIAGGEAVGPAQPNEASPA
;
A
#
# COMPACT_ATOMS: atom_id res chain seq x y z
N MET A 1 22.10 -11.20 94.51
CA MET A 1 22.03 -12.42 93.68
C MET A 1 21.08 -12.14 92.52
N SER A 2 21.63 -11.64 91.40
CA SER A 2 20.85 -11.23 90.23
C SER A 2 20.79 -12.40 89.25
N ARG A 3 19.58 -12.94 89.00
CA ARG A 3 19.34 -13.91 87.93
C ARG A 3 19.06 -13.13 86.64
N ASN A 4 20.07 -13.00 85.78
CA ASN A 4 19.90 -12.52 84.40
C ASN A 4 19.19 -13.60 83.59
N LEU A 5 17.92 -13.36 83.24
CA LEU A 5 17.22 -14.11 82.21
C LEU A 5 17.68 -13.56 80.86
N SER A 6 18.52 -14.33 80.18
CA SER A 6 18.89 -14.10 78.79
C SER A 6 17.62 -14.24 77.94
N TYR A 7 16.99 -13.11 77.59
CA TYR A 7 15.90 -13.09 76.63
C TYR A 7 16.51 -13.30 75.24
N SER A 8 16.47 -14.55 74.79
CA SER A 8 16.93 -14.95 73.47
C SER A 8 16.11 -14.27 72.38
N ASP A 9 16.81 -13.45 71.61
CA ASP A 9 16.47 -12.95 70.29
C ASP A 9 15.89 -14.09 69.41
N ARG A 10 14.59 -14.06 69.13
CA ARG A 10 13.90 -15.04 68.27
C ARG A 10 12.91 -14.38 67.31
N SER A 11 13.15 -13.12 66.95
CA SER A 11 12.15 -12.29 66.26
C SER A 11 12.51 -11.95 64.81
N ARG A 12 13.44 -12.67 64.17
CA ARG A 12 13.96 -12.32 62.82
C ARG A 12 13.61 -13.27 61.68
N GLU A 13 12.73 -14.25 61.88
CA GLU A 13 12.50 -15.29 60.85
C GLU A 13 11.20 -15.13 60.03
N ASN A 14 10.37 -14.11 60.30
CA ASN A 14 9.00 -14.06 59.74
C ASN A 14 8.71 -12.88 58.79
N GLU A 15 9.72 -12.21 58.22
CA GLU A 15 9.48 -11.02 57.37
C GLU A 15 9.56 -11.29 55.85
N GLY A 16 9.91 -12.51 55.42
CA GLY A 16 9.98 -12.87 54.00
C GLY A 16 8.64 -13.27 53.35
N GLY A 17 7.73 -13.89 54.10
CA GLY A 17 6.58 -14.59 53.52
C GLY A 17 5.41 -13.71 53.04
N ALA A 18 5.34 -12.44 53.47
CA ALA A 18 4.17 -11.61 53.22
C ALA A 18 4.12 -10.98 51.81
N THR A 19 5.23 -10.95 51.06
CA THR A 19 5.24 -10.36 49.70
C THR A 19 5.34 -11.39 48.59
N ASP A 20 5.72 -12.62 48.93
CA ASP A 20 5.90 -13.70 47.95
C ASP A 20 4.56 -14.25 47.42
N TRP A 21 3.51 -14.29 48.27
CA TRP A 21 2.17 -14.70 47.84
C TRP A 21 1.53 -13.69 46.89
N LEU A 22 1.79 -12.39 47.08
CA LEU A 22 1.35 -11.32 46.17
C LEU A 22 2.08 -11.41 44.83
N ARG A 23 3.42 -11.55 44.84
CA ARG A 23 4.21 -11.66 43.60
C ARG A 23 3.80 -12.87 42.75
N SER A 24 3.55 -14.01 43.40
CA SER A 24 3.04 -15.22 42.74
C SER A 24 1.66 -15.00 42.12
N ALA A 25 0.72 -14.40 42.86
CA ALA A 25 -0.63 -14.12 42.35
C ALA A 25 -0.61 -13.22 41.10
N TRP A 26 0.28 -12.23 41.06
CA TRP A 26 0.44 -11.35 39.90
C TRP A 26 1.11 -12.05 38.72
N ALA A 27 2.05 -12.97 38.96
CA ALA A 27 2.65 -13.78 37.90
C ALA A 27 1.60 -14.66 37.19
N TRP A 28 0.67 -15.25 37.94
CA TRP A 28 -0.46 -16.01 37.36
C TRP A 28 -1.44 -15.10 36.62
N ALA A 29 -1.73 -13.91 37.14
CA ALA A 29 -2.61 -12.94 36.47
C ALA A 29 -2.03 -12.47 35.12
N VAL A 30 -0.74 -12.13 35.09
CA VAL A 30 -0.03 -11.74 33.86
C VAL A 30 0.09 -12.91 32.89
N GLY A 31 0.41 -14.11 33.40
CA GLY A 31 0.46 -15.33 32.58
C GLY A 31 -0.88 -15.64 31.91
N GLY A 32 -1.98 -15.53 32.65
CA GLY A 32 -3.33 -15.68 32.11
C GLY A 32 -3.69 -14.61 31.08
N ALA A 33 -3.31 -13.36 31.31
CA ALA A 33 -3.55 -12.26 30.38
C ALA A 33 -2.78 -12.45 29.05
N ILE A 34 -1.50 -12.84 29.13
CA ILE A 34 -0.68 -13.12 27.94
C ILE A 34 -1.26 -14.32 27.18
N LEU A 35 -1.62 -15.40 27.88
CA LEU A 35 -2.20 -16.58 27.26
C LEU A 35 -3.55 -16.25 26.58
N GLY A 36 -4.40 -15.46 27.25
CA GLY A 36 -5.66 -14.98 26.70
C GLY A 36 -5.47 -14.10 25.47
N LEU A 37 -4.46 -13.22 25.47
CA LEU A 37 -4.11 -12.40 24.30
C LEU A 37 -3.59 -13.25 23.15
N ILE A 38 -2.71 -14.22 23.41
CA ILE A 38 -2.20 -15.14 22.39
C ILE A 38 -3.35 -15.93 21.76
N VAL A 39 -4.23 -16.50 22.59
CA VAL A 39 -5.38 -17.28 22.11
C VAL A 39 -6.39 -16.40 21.39
N GLY A 40 -6.72 -15.22 21.93
CA GLY A 40 -7.63 -14.27 21.29
C GLY A 40 -7.09 -13.77 19.94
N LEU A 41 -5.78 -13.50 19.86
CA LEU A 41 -5.13 -13.09 18.61
C LEU A 41 -5.06 -14.24 17.60
N LEU A 42 -4.74 -15.46 18.04
CA LEU A 42 -4.77 -16.66 17.19
C LEU A 42 -6.17 -16.89 16.61
N ILE A 43 -7.21 -16.79 17.44
CA ILE A 43 -8.60 -16.93 16.98
C ILE A 43 -8.95 -15.79 16.02
N GLY A 44 -8.63 -14.54 16.36
CA GLY A 44 -8.88 -13.38 15.50
C GLY A 44 -8.19 -13.49 14.13
N TRP A 45 -7.00 -14.08 14.08
CA TRP A 45 -6.22 -14.24 12.84
C TRP A 45 -6.61 -15.49 12.03
N VAL A 46 -6.94 -16.61 12.68
CA VAL A 46 -7.25 -17.89 12.02
C VAL A 46 -8.71 -17.95 11.56
N PHE A 47 -9.65 -17.47 12.36
CA PHE A 47 -11.08 -17.48 12.00
C PHE A 47 -11.48 -16.36 11.05
N TRP A 48 -10.68 -15.31 10.96
CA TRP A 48 -10.95 -14.20 10.07
C TRP A 48 -9.91 -14.16 8.95
N PRO A 49 -10.05 -14.99 7.90
CA PRO A 49 -9.26 -14.80 6.70
C PRO A 49 -9.60 -13.42 6.13
N VAL A 50 -8.67 -12.47 6.27
CA VAL A 50 -8.76 -11.14 5.65
C VAL A 50 -8.70 -11.33 4.15
N LYS A 51 -9.86 -11.55 3.55
CA LYS A 51 -10.01 -11.53 2.10
C LYS A 51 -10.02 -10.06 1.69
N TRP A 52 -8.94 -9.59 1.08
CA TRP A 52 -8.90 -8.32 0.36
C TRP A 52 -9.79 -8.45 -0.89
N THR A 53 -11.10 -8.33 -0.72
CA THR A 53 -12.07 -8.35 -1.81
C THR A 53 -12.02 -6.99 -2.52
N GLY A 54 -11.03 -6.80 -3.40
CA GLY A 54 -10.93 -5.63 -4.29
C GLY A 54 -9.61 -4.83 -4.26
N GLY A 55 -8.48 -5.41 -3.84
CA GLY A 55 -7.22 -4.65 -3.70
C GLY A 55 -5.96 -5.46 -3.93
N GLY A 56 -5.90 -6.29 -4.98
CA GLY A 56 -4.73 -7.13 -5.26
C GLY A 56 -4.00 -6.83 -6.58
N THR A 57 -4.66 -6.14 -7.51
CA THR A 57 -4.22 -6.00 -8.90
C THR A 57 -4.16 -4.51 -9.26
N PRO A 58 -3.02 -3.99 -9.75
CA PRO A 58 -2.89 -2.59 -10.19
C PRO A 58 -4.00 -2.13 -11.16
N ALA A 59 -4.62 -3.06 -11.88
CA ALA A 59 -5.74 -2.80 -12.78
C ALA A 59 -7.06 -2.40 -12.07
N ASP A 60 -7.26 -2.76 -10.80
CA ASP A 60 -8.50 -2.47 -10.04
C ASP A 60 -8.38 -1.20 -9.17
N LEU A 61 -7.24 -0.50 -9.24
CA LEU A 61 -6.99 0.70 -8.46
C LEU A 61 -7.80 1.91 -8.97
N ALA A 62 -7.97 2.91 -8.10
CA ALA A 62 -8.50 4.21 -8.51
C ALA A 62 -7.64 4.80 -9.65
N PRO A 63 -8.23 5.58 -10.58
CA PRO A 63 -7.52 6.08 -11.77
C PRO A 63 -6.20 6.83 -11.46
N SER A 64 -6.16 7.61 -10.38
CA SER A 64 -4.93 8.29 -9.94
C SER A 64 -3.83 7.30 -9.55
N ALA A 65 -4.18 6.23 -8.83
CA ALA A 65 -3.23 5.24 -8.37
C ALA A 65 -2.75 4.32 -9.52
N LYS A 66 -3.57 4.11 -10.57
CA LYS A 66 -3.11 3.49 -11.82
C LYS A 66 -2.07 4.36 -12.52
N ALA A 67 -2.31 5.66 -12.61
CA ALA A 67 -1.36 6.61 -13.20
C ALA A 67 -0.03 6.63 -12.45
N ASP A 68 -0.06 6.68 -11.12
CA ASP A 68 1.14 6.62 -10.27
C ASP A 68 1.90 5.29 -10.44
N TYR A 69 1.19 4.17 -10.55
CA TYR A 69 1.79 2.87 -10.81
C TYR A 69 2.53 2.87 -12.17
N LEU A 70 1.87 3.29 -13.25
CA LEU A 70 2.46 3.34 -14.58
C LEU A 70 3.66 4.30 -14.64
N ALA A 71 3.58 5.45 -13.96
CA ALA A 71 4.71 6.38 -13.83
C ALA A 71 5.88 5.72 -13.10
N SER A 72 5.64 4.98 -12.02
CA SER A 72 6.71 4.27 -11.31
C SER A 72 7.40 3.20 -12.16
N VAL A 73 6.64 2.51 -13.02
CA VAL A 73 7.19 1.53 -13.97
C VAL A 73 8.02 2.23 -15.05
N ALA A 74 7.52 3.36 -15.56
CA ALA A 74 8.23 4.17 -16.54
C ALA A 74 9.53 4.74 -15.96
N ASP A 75 9.50 5.30 -14.75
CA ASP A 75 10.67 5.84 -14.05
C ASP A 75 11.72 4.75 -13.82
N ALA A 76 11.31 3.54 -13.42
CA ALA A 76 12.21 2.40 -13.25
C ALA A 76 12.86 1.97 -14.58
N TYR A 77 12.10 1.98 -15.69
CA TYR A 77 12.64 1.72 -17.01
C TYR A 77 13.65 2.81 -17.43
N VAL A 78 13.29 4.08 -17.30
CA VAL A 78 14.13 5.21 -17.69
C VAL A 78 15.40 5.32 -16.84
N ALA A 79 15.35 4.90 -15.57
CA ALA A 79 16.53 4.84 -14.71
C ALA A 79 17.53 3.76 -15.14
N ALA A 80 17.05 2.61 -15.64
CA ALA A 80 17.91 1.50 -16.04
C ALA A 80 18.30 1.50 -17.53
N ARG A 81 17.41 1.98 -18.41
CA ARG A 81 17.55 2.04 -19.89
C ARG A 81 18.13 0.77 -20.53
N SER A 82 17.76 -0.40 -20.00
CA SER A 82 18.28 -1.68 -20.46
C SER A 82 17.18 -2.56 -21.02
N GLN A 83 17.56 -3.52 -21.87
CA GLN A 83 16.61 -4.50 -22.42
C GLN A 83 15.93 -5.30 -21.31
N SER A 84 16.66 -5.70 -20.27
CA SER A 84 16.10 -6.39 -19.12
C SER A 84 15.08 -5.56 -18.36
N ALA A 85 15.26 -4.23 -18.31
CA ALA A 85 14.29 -3.31 -17.70
C ALA A 85 13.03 -3.17 -18.57
N ALA A 86 13.17 -3.20 -19.89
CA ALA A 86 12.02 -3.23 -20.81
C ALA A 86 11.21 -4.53 -20.66
N ASP A 87 11.88 -5.68 -20.54
CA ASP A 87 11.22 -6.98 -20.33
C ASP A 87 10.49 -7.01 -18.98
N LEU A 88 11.11 -6.47 -17.94
CA LEU A 88 10.49 -6.35 -16.61
C LEU A 88 9.31 -5.36 -16.63
N ALA A 89 9.43 -4.26 -17.36
CA ALA A 89 8.33 -3.30 -17.53
C ALA A 89 7.14 -3.98 -18.23
N ARG A 90 7.37 -4.74 -19.32
CA ARG A 90 6.33 -5.55 -19.99
C ARG A 90 5.62 -6.49 -19.01
N GLN A 91 6.38 -7.21 -18.19
CA GLN A 91 5.80 -8.14 -17.22
C GLN A 91 4.92 -7.42 -16.19
N ARG A 92 5.33 -6.23 -15.73
CA ARG A 92 4.60 -5.44 -14.74
C ARG A 92 3.30 -4.86 -15.30
N VAL A 93 3.33 -4.33 -16.51
CA VAL A 93 2.15 -3.72 -17.15
C VAL A 93 1.21 -4.75 -17.77
N ALA A 94 1.61 -6.02 -17.89
CA ALA A 94 0.77 -7.09 -18.43
C ALA A 94 -0.56 -7.27 -17.68
N VAL A 95 -0.65 -6.83 -16.42
CA VAL A 95 -1.89 -6.84 -15.63
C VAL A 95 -3.02 -6.00 -16.25
N PHE A 96 -2.69 -4.99 -17.06
CA PHE A 96 -3.66 -4.16 -17.75
C PHE A 96 -4.16 -4.77 -19.07
N GLY A 97 -3.53 -5.85 -19.56
CA GLY A 97 -3.93 -6.54 -20.78
C GLY A 97 -4.14 -5.61 -21.97
N ASP A 98 -5.29 -5.73 -22.63
CA ASP A 98 -5.66 -4.94 -23.81
C ASP A 98 -5.99 -3.48 -23.49
N ASP A 99 -6.29 -3.15 -22.24
CA ASP A 99 -6.58 -1.78 -21.79
C ASP A 99 -5.30 -0.95 -21.57
N LEU A 100 -4.12 -1.57 -21.64
CA LEU A 100 -2.85 -0.91 -21.37
C LEU A 100 -2.62 0.38 -22.18
N PRO A 101 -2.89 0.46 -23.50
CA PRO A 101 -2.73 1.70 -24.26
C PRO A 101 -3.67 2.81 -23.75
N LEU A 102 -4.89 2.47 -23.38
CA LEU A 102 -5.88 3.41 -22.84
C LEU A 102 -5.43 3.94 -21.47
N GLU A 103 -4.97 3.05 -20.59
CA GLU A 103 -4.49 3.39 -19.23
C GLU A 103 -3.19 4.22 -19.27
N LEU A 104 -2.30 3.95 -20.23
CA LEU A 104 -1.10 4.77 -20.45
C LEU A 104 -1.44 6.19 -20.93
N ASP A 105 -2.41 6.35 -21.83
CA ASP A 105 -2.85 7.67 -22.27
C ASP A 105 -3.57 8.42 -21.14
N ALA A 106 -4.44 7.74 -20.37
CA ALA A 106 -5.07 8.30 -19.19
C ALA A 106 -4.04 8.78 -18.15
N ALA A 107 -2.98 7.99 -17.90
CA ALA A 107 -1.89 8.39 -17.01
C ALA A 107 -1.14 9.62 -17.54
N ARG A 108 -0.89 9.70 -18.85
CA ARG A 108 -0.26 10.87 -19.47
C ARG A 108 -1.13 12.12 -19.28
N ILE A 109 -2.43 12.03 -19.54
CA ILE A 109 -3.39 13.13 -19.37
C ILE A 109 -3.47 13.55 -17.90
N TYR A 110 -3.46 12.59 -16.97
CA TYR A 110 -3.46 12.85 -15.53
C TYR A 110 -2.28 13.73 -15.12
N PHE A 111 -1.05 13.35 -15.50
CA PHE A 111 0.14 14.15 -15.16
C PHE A 111 0.24 15.45 -15.95
N ALA A 112 -0.17 15.48 -17.22
CA ALA A 112 -0.17 16.70 -18.03
C ALA A 112 -1.06 17.80 -17.42
N ASN A 113 -2.21 17.41 -16.85
CA ASN A 113 -3.14 18.32 -16.17
C ASN A 113 -2.79 18.57 -14.69
N GLY A 114 -1.83 17.84 -14.14
CA GLY A 114 -1.37 17.98 -12.77
C GLY A 114 -0.59 19.28 -12.52
N GLN A 115 -0.53 19.68 -11.25
CA GLN A 115 0.23 20.84 -10.76
C GLN A 115 1.63 20.46 -10.24
N GLU A 116 2.09 19.24 -10.52
CA GLU A 116 3.37 18.75 -10.04
C GLU A 116 4.55 19.38 -10.79
N GLU A 117 5.63 19.66 -10.07
CA GLU A 117 6.87 20.22 -10.64
C GLU A 117 7.46 19.32 -11.73
N ASN A 118 7.43 18.00 -11.52
CA ASN A 118 8.04 17.01 -12.41
C ASN A 118 7.08 16.44 -13.47
N ARG A 119 5.92 17.08 -13.70
CA ARG A 119 4.89 16.55 -14.62
C ARG A 119 5.41 16.25 -16.03
N ALA A 120 6.30 17.12 -16.56
CA ALA A 120 6.85 16.95 -17.90
C ALA A 120 7.76 15.72 -17.98
N VAL A 121 8.53 15.46 -16.92
CA VAL A 121 9.40 14.27 -16.83
C VAL A 121 8.55 13.01 -16.82
N ARG A 122 7.48 12.96 -16.00
CA ARG A 122 6.59 11.79 -15.95
C ARG A 122 5.91 11.52 -17.30
N VAL A 123 5.41 12.56 -17.96
CA VAL A 123 4.81 12.45 -19.31
C VAL A 123 5.80 11.91 -20.34
N ASN A 124 7.05 12.38 -20.31
CA ASN A 124 8.11 11.88 -21.18
C ASN A 124 8.45 10.42 -20.88
N ASN A 125 8.63 10.07 -19.61
CA ASN A 125 8.95 8.69 -19.20
C ASN A 125 7.84 7.72 -19.62
N LEU A 126 6.57 8.08 -19.44
CA LEU A 126 5.43 7.30 -19.91
C LEU A 126 5.42 7.13 -21.44
N THR A 127 5.86 8.14 -22.17
CA THR A 127 5.99 8.09 -23.64
C THR A 127 7.13 7.20 -24.08
N GLU A 128 8.28 7.25 -23.40
CA GLU A 128 9.40 6.32 -23.61
C GLU A 128 9.00 4.88 -23.27
N LEU A 129 8.20 4.68 -22.23
CA LEU A 129 7.66 3.38 -21.88
C LEU A 129 6.76 2.85 -23.00
N ALA A 130 5.84 3.66 -23.52
CA ALA A 130 4.96 3.22 -24.61
C ALA A 130 5.73 2.86 -25.88
N SER A 131 6.79 3.62 -26.22
CA SER A 131 7.60 3.34 -27.40
C SER A 131 8.39 2.03 -27.27
N VAL A 132 8.98 1.72 -26.11
CA VAL A 132 9.70 0.44 -25.90
C VAL A 132 8.75 -0.78 -25.86
N LEU A 133 7.49 -0.53 -25.52
CA LEU A 133 6.42 -1.52 -25.57
C LEU A 133 5.83 -1.68 -26.97
N ASN A 134 6.23 -0.85 -27.94
CA ASN A 134 5.64 -0.76 -29.29
C ASN A 134 4.12 -0.53 -29.26
N LEU A 135 3.66 0.28 -28.31
CA LEU A 135 2.24 0.64 -28.19
C LEU A 135 1.97 1.92 -28.96
N GLU A 136 1.01 1.86 -29.87
CA GLU A 136 0.45 3.04 -30.52
C GLU A 136 -0.49 3.73 -29.53
N LEU A 137 0.03 4.74 -28.84
CA LEU A 137 -0.82 5.64 -28.05
C LEU A 137 -1.54 6.57 -29.01
N GLN A 138 -2.83 6.80 -28.77
CA GLN A 138 -3.58 7.79 -29.51
C GLN A 138 -2.83 9.12 -29.41
N PRO A 139 -2.61 9.83 -30.53
CA PRO A 139 -2.05 11.16 -30.48
C PRO A 139 -3.01 12.00 -29.64
N SER A 140 -2.56 12.37 -28.44
CA SER A 140 -3.34 13.21 -27.54
C SER A 140 -3.71 14.46 -28.32
N ILE A 141 -4.98 14.62 -28.69
CA ILE A 141 -5.48 15.81 -29.37
C ILE A 141 -5.42 16.94 -28.35
N ALA A 142 -4.24 17.53 -28.24
CA ALA A 142 -4.03 18.79 -27.56
C ALA A 142 -4.64 19.89 -28.44
N GLY A 143 -5.96 20.04 -28.36
CA GLY A 143 -6.73 21.14 -28.96
C GLY A 143 -7.60 20.77 -30.16
N GLY A 144 -8.92 20.80 -29.95
CA GLY A 144 -9.97 20.64 -30.98
C GLY A 144 -10.47 19.20 -31.05
N GLU A 145 -11.52 18.81 -30.33
CA GLU A 145 -12.87 19.27 -30.53
C GLU A 145 -13.63 19.12 -29.21
N ALA A 146 -14.12 20.24 -28.69
CA ALA A 146 -15.33 20.17 -27.91
C ALA A 146 -16.37 19.53 -28.83
N VAL A 147 -16.89 18.36 -28.45
CA VAL A 147 -18.15 17.85 -28.99
C VAL A 147 -19.23 18.83 -28.54
N GLY A 148 -19.35 19.93 -29.28
CA GLY A 148 -20.51 20.80 -29.26
C GLY A 148 -21.71 19.98 -29.72
N PRO A 149 -22.89 20.17 -29.11
CA PRO A 149 -24.08 19.44 -29.53
C PRO A 149 -24.28 19.66 -31.03
N ALA A 150 -24.39 18.56 -31.77
CA ALA A 150 -24.56 18.52 -33.22
C ALA A 150 -25.49 19.64 -33.70
N GLN A 151 -24.95 20.64 -34.39
CA GLN A 151 -25.74 21.59 -35.13
C GLN A 151 -26.40 20.82 -36.29
N PRO A 152 -27.73 20.80 -36.40
CA PRO A 152 -28.41 20.17 -37.52
C PRO A 152 -28.08 20.94 -38.79
N ASN A 153 -27.46 20.23 -39.73
CA ASN A 153 -27.07 20.71 -41.04
C ASN A 153 -28.27 21.42 -41.71
N GLU A 154 -28.10 22.69 -42.03
CA GLU A 154 -29.01 23.44 -42.89
C GLU A 154 -29.03 22.78 -44.27
N ALA A 155 -30.08 21.99 -44.53
CA ALA A 155 -30.41 21.55 -45.86
C ALA A 155 -30.99 22.75 -46.62
N SER A 156 -30.19 23.34 -47.50
CA SER A 156 -30.63 24.27 -48.54
C SER A 156 -31.41 23.52 -49.62
N PRO A 157 -32.65 23.90 -49.96
CA PRO A 157 -33.25 23.56 -51.24
C PRO A 157 -33.08 24.70 -52.26
N ALA A 158 -32.87 24.28 -53.50
CA ALA A 158 -32.70 25.08 -54.71
C ALA A 158 -33.94 25.89 -55.11
#